data_AF-A0A3A4XQF3-F1
#
_entry.id   AF-A0A3A4XQF3-F1
#
_cell.length_a   1.000
_cell.length_b   1.000
_cell.length_c   1.000
_cell.angle_alpha   90.00
_cell.angle_beta   90.00
_cell.angle_gamma   90.00
#
_symmetry.space_group_name_H-M   'P 1'
#
loop_
_entity.id
_entity.type
_entity.pdbx_description
1 polymer ?
#
loop_
_entity_poly.entity_id
_entity_poly.type
_entity_poly.pdbx_seq_one_letter_code
_entity_poly.pdbx_strand_id
1 'polypeptide(L)'
;MNLTLLTRQIQHNCDLSDARHGGIYSICGLAMRLRDLYKWDHRMEPWQEHEAVRVLDWIGRREELWESMADAQFQPLTLADNDFDAFDSRAINAVLSPQGFFYGAGYAHSLKPTFFLAEIEQCQTIQERTVWRLGQELARDLLTLPALSQDDQVVLRTQAARMFLWDQIAYMANSARPALAFALGACCGLPDTSAAGLRRHLDTILQVHQTTYLRHELGELEDRVFERATWRRMLADFPHTPVELLIRTLKDVLADTAACGPIAHFTRQRDKAGLGFYMAFSGGLTPLLFGELKTSFETFMQTEDWNEIDRAASTVRHKAATYTNEVLAIYAAGNRKQDLSSTQKAIEETLYERGVMKRKPEITAEAP
;
A
#
# COMPACT_ATOMS: atom_id res chain seq x y z
N MET A 1 -23.52 -17.21 -15.12
CA MET A 1 -22.82 -16.98 -13.84
C MET A 1 -23.74 -16.21 -12.90
N ASN A 2 -23.92 -16.65 -11.65
CA ASN A 2 -24.69 -15.90 -10.66
C ASN A 2 -23.78 -14.90 -9.94
N LEU A 3 -23.62 -13.71 -10.51
CA LEU A 3 -22.73 -12.68 -9.98
C LEU A 3 -23.10 -12.28 -8.53
N THR A 4 -24.39 -12.19 -8.21
CA THR A 4 -24.85 -11.85 -6.86
C THR A 4 -24.45 -12.88 -5.82
N LEU A 5 -24.55 -14.18 -6.14
CA LEU A 5 -24.08 -15.24 -5.25
C LEU A 5 -22.57 -15.15 -5.04
N LEU A 6 -21.81 -15.02 -6.14
CA LEU A 6 -20.35 -14.90 -6.09
C LEU A 6 -19.91 -13.70 -5.24
N THR A 7 -20.48 -12.52 -5.47
CA THR A 7 -20.19 -11.31 -4.68
C THR A 7 -20.42 -11.55 -3.20
N ARG A 8 -21.49 -12.27 -2.82
CA ARG A 8 -21.77 -12.60 -1.41
C ARG A 8 -20.75 -13.60 -0.84
N GLN A 9 -20.35 -14.62 -1.59
CA GLN A 9 -19.32 -15.58 -1.15
C GLN A 9 -17.98 -14.87 -0.91
N ILE A 10 -17.60 -13.97 -1.83
CA ILE A 10 -16.36 -13.18 -1.71
C ILE A 10 -16.46 -12.23 -0.52
N GLN A 11 -17.57 -11.49 -0.38
CA GLN A 11 -17.76 -10.59 0.75
C GLN A 11 -17.76 -11.32 2.09
N HIS A 12 -18.31 -12.54 2.16
CA HIS A 12 -18.22 -13.38 3.35
C HIS A 12 -16.76 -13.69 3.73
N ASN A 13 -15.91 -14.03 2.76
CA ASN A 13 -14.48 -14.23 3.01
C ASN A 13 -13.76 -12.92 3.41
N CYS A 14 -14.17 -11.78 2.85
CA CYS A 14 -13.70 -10.45 3.30
C CYS A 14 -14.05 -10.21 4.78
N ASP A 15 -15.33 -10.35 5.14
CA ASP A 15 -15.83 -10.15 6.51
C ASP A 15 -15.15 -11.11 7.50
N LEU A 16 -14.95 -12.37 7.12
CA LEU A 16 -14.21 -13.35 7.94
C LEU A 16 -12.75 -12.94 8.14
N SER A 17 -12.10 -12.46 7.08
CA SER A 17 -10.73 -11.99 7.21
C SER A 17 -10.64 -10.79 8.14
N ASP A 18 -11.59 -9.86 8.05
CA ASP A 18 -11.63 -8.66 8.85
C ASP A 18 -11.95 -8.96 10.31
N ALA A 19 -12.89 -9.88 10.58
CA ALA A 19 -13.18 -10.37 11.93
C ALA A 19 -11.92 -10.92 12.63
N ARG A 20 -11.11 -11.68 11.91
CA ARG A 20 -9.90 -12.31 12.46
C ARG A 20 -8.71 -11.36 12.62
N HIS A 21 -8.65 -10.31 11.81
CA HIS A 21 -7.48 -9.45 11.72
C HIS A 21 -7.78 -7.98 12.03
N GLY A 22 -8.99 -7.63 12.48
CA GLY A 22 -9.31 -6.25 12.87
C GLY A 22 -8.39 -5.71 13.97
N GLY A 23 -7.92 -6.60 14.85
CA GLY A 23 -6.98 -6.27 15.93
C GLY A 23 -5.55 -5.90 15.50
N ILE A 24 -5.20 -6.02 14.20
CA ILE A 24 -3.87 -5.57 13.71
C ILE A 24 -3.76 -4.04 13.67
N TYR A 25 -4.89 -3.35 13.66
CA TYR A 25 -4.95 -1.90 13.56
C TYR A 25 -5.03 -1.27 14.96
N SER A 26 -4.45 -0.08 15.11
CA SER A 26 -4.77 0.75 16.28
C SER A 26 -6.26 1.12 16.26
N ILE A 27 -6.82 1.49 17.42
CA ILE A 27 -8.24 1.87 17.53
C ILE A 27 -8.61 2.97 16.53
N CYS A 28 -7.81 4.04 16.45
CA CYS A 28 -8.02 5.11 15.47
C CYS A 28 -7.84 4.62 14.02
N GLY A 29 -6.88 3.73 13.78
CA GLY A 29 -6.63 3.15 12.47
C GLY A 29 -7.75 2.24 11.96
N LEU A 30 -8.39 1.50 12.87
CA LEU A 30 -9.57 0.68 12.60
C LEU A 30 -10.79 1.56 12.33
N ALA A 31 -11.02 2.58 13.16
CA ALA A 31 -12.15 3.50 13.00
C ALA A 31 -12.14 4.22 11.65
N MET A 32 -10.97 4.68 11.17
CA MET A 32 -10.84 5.27 9.84
C MET A 32 -11.21 4.28 8.73
N ARG A 33 -10.71 3.04 8.79
CA ARG A 33 -11.01 2.00 7.79
C ARG A 33 -12.47 1.59 7.78
N LEU A 34 -13.09 1.48 8.95
CA LEU A 34 -14.53 1.19 9.08
C LEU A 34 -15.38 2.31 8.48
N ARG A 35 -15.01 3.57 8.70
CA ARG A 35 -15.64 4.72 8.05
C ARG A 35 -15.52 4.64 6.53
N ASP A 36 -14.37 4.26 6.00
CA ASP A 36 -14.17 4.17 4.54
C ASP A 36 -14.93 2.98 3.94
N LEU A 37 -14.97 1.84 4.64
CA LEU A 37 -15.78 0.69 4.27
C LEU A 37 -17.28 1.03 4.29
N TYR A 38 -17.73 1.81 5.28
CA TYR A 38 -19.09 2.35 5.32
C TYR A 38 -19.41 3.21 4.09
N LYS A 39 -18.49 4.12 3.70
CA LYS A 39 -18.66 4.95 2.50
C LYS A 39 -18.76 4.11 1.24
N TRP A 40 -17.92 3.08 1.11
CA TRP A 40 -18.00 2.14 -0.01
C TRP A 40 -19.34 1.39 -0.04
N ASP A 41 -19.78 0.82 1.09
CA ASP A 41 -21.03 0.06 1.24
C ASP A 41 -22.26 0.90 0.84
N HIS A 42 -22.22 2.21 1.09
CA HIS A 42 -23.29 3.16 0.79
C HIS A 42 -23.09 3.92 -0.53
N ARG A 43 -22.08 3.57 -1.34
CA ARG A 43 -21.74 4.24 -2.61
C ARG A 43 -21.53 5.75 -2.47
N MET A 44 -20.90 6.16 -1.39
CA MET A 44 -20.59 7.55 -1.10
C MET A 44 -19.29 7.97 -1.79
N GLU A 45 -19.20 9.26 -2.10
CA GLU A 45 -17.97 9.90 -2.53
C GLU A 45 -16.99 10.07 -1.36
N PRO A 46 -15.67 10.17 -1.61
CA PRO A 46 -14.65 10.24 -0.56
C PRO A 46 -14.86 11.39 0.45
N TRP A 47 -15.37 12.53 -0.04
CA TRP A 47 -15.59 13.75 0.76
C TRP A 47 -16.96 13.80 1.44
N GLN A 48 -17.84 12.83 1.20
CA GLN A 48 -19.12 12.76 1.88
C GLN A 48 -18.94 12.11 3.25
N GLU A 49 -19.61 12.65 4.25
CA GLU A 49 -19.68 12.11 5.59
C GLU A 49 -21.15 12.01 6.00
N HIS A 50 -21.55 10.90 6.61
CA HIS A 50 -22.87 10.76 7.22
C HIS A 50 -22.82 11.15 8.71
N GLU A 51 -24.00 11.30 9.31
CA GLU A 51 -24.13 11.55 10.74
C GLU A 51 -23.41 10.45 11.55
N ALA A 52 -22.62 10.87 12.53
CA ALA A 52 -21.79 9.96 13.33
C ALA A 52 -22.58 8.81 13.94
N VAL A 53 -23.82 9.07 14.41
CA VAL A 53 -24.70 8.05 14.98
C VAL A 53 -24.99 6.92 13.99
N ARG A 54 -25.24 7.23 12.71
CA ARG A 54 -25.53 6.21 11.69
C ARG A 54 -24.31 5.35 11.36
N VAL A 55 -23.13 5.98 11.35
CA VAL A 55 -21.86 5.27 11.12
C VAL A 55 -21.58 4.35 12.30
N LEU A 56 -21.74 4.83 13.54
CA LEU A 56 -21.54 4.03 14.75
C LEU A 56 -22.52 2.86 14.85
N ASP A 57 -23.80 3.06 14.52
CA ASP A 57 -24.81 1.99 14.49
C ASP A 57 -24.49 0.92 13.43
N TRP A 58 -23.89 1.31 12.30
CA TRP A 58 -23.41 0.36 11.30
C TRP A 58 -22.15 -0.38 11.76
N ILE A 59 -21.22 0.31 12.44
CA ILE A 59 -20.03 -0.32 13.02
C ILE A 59 -20.42 -1.38 14.04
N GLY A 60 -21.33 -1.06 14.97
CA GLY A 60 -21.78 -2.02 15.99
C GLY A 60 -22.36 -3.31 15.37
N ARG A 61 -23.21 -3.19 14.35
CA ARG A 61 -23.74 -4.36 13.62
C ARG A 61 -22.67 -5.17 12.90
N ARG A 62 -21.61 -4.52 12.41
CA ARG A 62 -20.47 -5.18 11.75
C ARG A 62 -19.63 -5.94 12.77
N GLU A 63 -19.39 -5.36 13.94
CA GLU A 63 -18.69 -6.01 15.04
C GLU A 63 -19.46 -7.23 15.55
N GLU A 64 -20.78 -7.13 15.74
CA GLU A 64 -21.64 -8.27 16.08
C GLU A 64 -21.55 -9.40 15.05
N LEU A 65 -21.54 -9.05 13.75
CA LEU A 65 -21.33 -10.03 12.67
C LEU A 65 -19.95 -10.70 12.80
N TRP A 66 -18.90 -9.93 13.01
CA TRP A 66 -17.54 -10.45 13.13
C TRP A 66 -17.38 -11.40 14.33
N GLU A 67 -17.98 -11.07 15.48
CA GLU A 67 -18.00 -11.94 16.66
C GLU A 67 -18.65 -13.30 16.34
N SER A 68 -19.73 -13.30 15.56
CA SER A 68 -20.41 -14.55 15.14
C SER A 68 -19.59 -15.42 14.18
N MET A 69 -18.53 -14.87 13.58
CA MET A 69 -17.73 -15.50 12.51
C MET A 69 -16.35 -15.98 12.96
N ALA A 70 -15.96 -15.76 14.23
CA ALA A 70 -14.58 -15.99 14.70
C ALA A 70 -14.01 -17.39 14.33
N ASP A 71 -14.84 -18.43 14.48
CA ASP A 71 -14.47 -19.83 14.24
C ASP A 71 -14.77 -20.33 12.81
N ALA A 72 -15.36 -19.51 11.94
CA ALA A 72 -15.73 -19.90 10.57
C ALA A 72 -14.51 -20.11 9.68
N GLN A 73 -14.57 -20.97 8.67
CA GLN A 73 -13.48 -21.16 7.71
C GLN A 73 -13.75 -20.38 6.42
N PHE A 74 -12.67 -20.00 5.71
CA PHE A 74 -12.81 -19.44 4.37
C PHE A 74 -13.53 -20.43 3.48
N GLN A 75 -14.54 -19.94 2.76
CA GLN A 75 -15.38 -20.78 1.92
C GLN A 75 -14.85 -20.81 0.49
N PRO A 76 -14.95 -21.95 -0.21
CA PRO A 76 -14.69 -22.00 -1.64
C PRO A 76 -15.68 -21.10 -2.40
N LEU A 77 -15.28 -20.68 -3.60
CA LEU A 77 -16.11 -19.86 -4.47
C LEU A 77 -16.75 -20.73 -5.55
N THR A 78 -18.07 -20.62 -5.70
CA THR A 78 -18.81 -21.40 -6.69
C THR A 78 -18.99 -20.58 -7.96
N LEU A 79 -18.37 -21.02 -9.05
CA LEU A 79 -18.42 -20.37 -10.36
C LEU A 79 -18.98 -21.33 -11.39
N ALA A 80 -20.17 -20.99 -11.90
CA ALA A 80 -21.01 -21.91 -12.66
C ALA A 80 -21.30 -23.18 -11.83
N ASP A 81 -20.73 -24.32 -12.20
CA ASP A 81 -20.94 -25.62 -11.55
C ASP A 81 -19.67 -26.18 -10.88
N ASN A 82 -18.63 -25.35 -10.72
CA ASN A 82 -17.36 -25.76 -10.11
C ASN A 82 -17.07 -24.92 -8.86
N ASP A 83 -16.52 -25.58 -7.85
CA ASP A 83 -15.99 -24.93 -6.65
C ASP A 83 -14.48 -24.69 -6.80
N PHE A 84 -14.06 -23.48 -6.46
CA PHE A 84 -12.67 -23.05 -6.51
C PHE A 84 -12.18 -22.74 -5.10
N ASP A 85 -10.91 -23.05 -4.82
CA ASP A 85 -10.25 -22.54 -3.62
C ASP A 85 -10.22 -21.01 -3.66
N ALA A 86 -10.52 -20.37 -2.53
CA ALA A 86 -10.62 -18.91 -2.46
C ALA A 86 -9.30 -18.19 -2.76
N PHE A 87 -8.15 -18.87 -2.66
CA PHE A 87 -6.85 -18.30 -2.97
C PHE A 87 -6.35 -18.66 -4.38
N ASP A 88 -7.08 -19.46 -5.15
CA ASP A 88 -6.75 -19.75 -6.56
C ASP A 88 -7.24 -18.63 -7.49
N SER A 89 -6.66 -17.43 -7.30
CA SER A 89 -6.93 -16.24 -8.10
C SER A 89 -6.78 -16.49 -9.59
N ARG A 90 -5.84 -17.36 -9.99
CA ARG A 90 -5.56 -17.67 -11.39
C ARG A 90 -6.70 -18.45 -12.03
N ALA A 91 -7.13 -19.55 -11.41
CA ALA A 91 -8.21 -20.36 -11.95
C ALA A 91 -9.54 -19.59 -11.97
N ILE A 92 -9.80 -18.80 -10.92
CA ILE A 92 -11.00 -17.96 -10.83
C ILE A 92 -10.99 -16.88 -11.93
N ASN A 93 -9.88 -16.16 -12.12
CA ASN A 93 -9.81 -15.10 -13.15
C ASN A 93 -9.87 -15.65 -14.58
N ALA A 94 -9.43 -16.88 -14.83
CA ALA A 94 -9.62 -17.52 -16.13
C ALA A 94 -11.11 -17.62 -16.53
N VAL A 95 -12.02 -17.70 -15.54
CA VAL A 95 -13.47 -17.70 -15.75
C VAL A 95 -14.06 -16.28 -15.73
N LEU A 96 -13.57 -15.42 -14.83
CA LEU A 96 -14.16 -14.09 -14.59
C LEU A 96 -13.72 -13.01 -15.58
N SER A 97 -12.45 -12.99 -15.99
CA SER A 97 -11.93 -11.91 -16.83
C SER A 97 -12.62 -11.81 -18.20
N PRO A 98 -12.98 -12.91 -18.89
CA PRO A 98 -13.79 -12.84 -20.11
C PRO A 98 -15.20 -12.24 -19.91
N GLN A 99 -15.69 -12.25 -18.67
CA GLN A 99 -17.00 -11.68 -18.30
C GLN A 99 -16.88 -10.24 -17.78
N GLY A 100 -15.68 -9.64 -17.81
CA GLY A 100 -15.46 -8.26 -17.40
C GLY A 100 -15.22 -8.07 -15.90
N PHE A 101 -14.89 -9.13 -15.15
CA PHE A 101 -14.60 -9.05 -13.71
C PHE A 101 -13.21 -9.55 -13.37
N PHE A 102 -12.61 -8.97 -12.34
CA PHE A 102 -11.34 -9.39 -11.78
C PHE A 102 -11.50 -9.70 -10.30
N TYR A 103 -10.99 -10.86 -9.90
CA TYR A 103 -10.92 -11.32 -8.53
C TYR A 103 -9.50 -11.21 -7.99
N GLY A 104 -9.35 -10.57 -6.83
CA GLY A 104 -8.09 -10.54 -6.10
C GLY A 104 -8.17 -11.38 -4.84
N ALA A 105 -7.11 -12.13 -4.57
CA ALA A 105 -6.96 -12.92 -3.36
C ALA A 105 -5.48 -13.06 -2.97
N GLY A 106 -5.18 -13.01 -1.69
CA GLY A 106 -3.81 -13.23 -1.21
C GLY A 106 -3.60 -12.84 0.24
N TYR A 107 -2.33 -12.60 0.59
CA TYR A 107 -1.92 -12.18 1.92
C TYR A 107 -1.22 -10.83 1.82
N ALA A 108 -1.67 -9.87 2.62
CA ALA A 108 -1.18 -8.50 2.60
C ALA A 108 -0.34 -8.17 3.85
N HIS A 109 -0.45 -6.96 4.40
CA HIS A 109 0.29 -6.54 5.59
C HIS A 109 0.07 -7.51 6.76
N SER A 110 1.17 -7.90 7.42
CA SER A 110 1.18 -8.87 8.51
C SER A 110 0.44 -10.18 8.20
N LEU A 111 0.50 -10.62 6.95
CA LEU A 111 -0.15 -11.84 6.45
C LEU A 111 -1.67 -11.87 6.67
N LYS A 112 -2.33 -10.71 6.76
CA LYS A 112 -3.79 -10.65 6.70
C LYS A 112 -4.27 -11.18 5.33
N PRO A 113 -5.15 -12.20 5.27
CA PRO A 113 -5.83 -12.58 4.04
C PRO A 113 -6.61 -11.40 3.46
N THR A 114 -6.66 -11.27 2.14
CA THR A 114 -7.44 -10.20 1.51
C THR A 114 -8.12 -10.72 0.27
N PHE A 115 -9.34 -10.25 0.04
CA PHE A 115 -10.15 -10.61 -1.10
C PHE A 115 -10.86 -9.38 -1.64
N PHE A 116 -11.07 -9.33 -2.96
CA PHE A 116 -11.95 -8.35 -3.58
C PHE A 116 -12.47 -8.85 -4.92
N LEU A 117 -13.58 -8.28 -5.37
CA LEU A 117 -14.12 -8.45 -6.71
C LEU A 117 -14.40 -7.08 -7.30
N ALA A 118 -13.95 -6.83 -8.54
CA ALA A 118 -14.19 -5.56 -9.20
C ALA A 118 -14.42 -5.72 -10.71
N GLU A 119 -15.04 -4.71 -11.31
CA GLU A 119 -15.20 -4.60 -12.76
C GLU A 119 -13.88 -4.24 -13.44
N ILE A 120 -13.59 -4.86 -14.57
CA ILE A 120 -12.44 -4.54 -15.42
C ILE A 120 -12.80 -3.34 -16.29
N GLU A 121 -12.09 -2.22 -16.11
CA GLU A 121 -12.19 -1.07 -17.00
C GLU A 121 -11.24 -1.19 -18.20
N GLN A 122 -10.04 -1.68 -17.95
CA GLN A 122 -9.02 -1.82 -18.97
C GLN A 122 -8.04 -2.95 -18.64
N CYS A 123 -7.62 -3.65 -19.69
CA CYS A 123 -6.47 -4.55 -19.68
C CYS A 123 -5.46 -4.05 -20.72
N GLN A 124 -4.20 -3.94 -20.35
CA GLN A 124 -3.12 -3.58 -21.26
C GLN A 124 -1.84 -4.33 -20.91
N THR A 125 -0.89 -4.35 -21.84
CA THR A 125 0.45 -4.90 -21.59
C THR A 125 1.45 -3.74 -21.53
N ILE A 126 2.22 -3.67 -20.45
CA ILE A 126 3.29 -2.68 -20.23
C ILE A 126 4.54 -3.45 -19.81
N GLN A 127 5.66 -3.28 -20.51
CA GLN A 127 6.93 -3.96 -20.19
C GLN A 127 6.75 -5.49 -20.06
N GLU A 128 6.00 -6.09 -20.99
CA GLU A 128 5.69 -7.54 -21.00
C GLU A 128 4.85 -8.02 -19.80
N ARG A 129 4.33 -7.11 -18.97
CA ARG A 129 3.43 -7.40 -17.85
C ARG A 129 2.00 -7.01 -18.18
N THR A 130 1.06 -7.85 -17.79
CA THR A 130 -0.36 -7.50 -17.83
C THR A 130 -0.67 -6.51 -16.73
N VAL A 131 -1.35 -5.43 -17.10
CA VAL A 131 -1.80 -4.38 -16.20
C VAL A 131 -3.32 -4.26 -16.32
N TRP A 132 -3.99 -4.51 -15.20
CA TRP A 132 -5.43 -4.37 -15.06
C TRP A 132 -5.75 -3.05 -14.37
N ARG A 133 -6.62 -2.24 -14.97
CA ARG A 133 -7.29 -1.15 -14.27
C ARG A 133 -8.71 -1.59 -13.97
N LEU A 134 -9.06 -1.53 -12.69
CA LEU A 134 -10.34 -1.95 -12.16
C LEU A 134 -11.15 -0.74 -11.70
N GLY A 135 -12.45 -0.80 -11.94
CA GLY A 135 -13.39 0.28 -11.65
C GLY A 135 -14.14 0.02 -10.34
N GLN A 136 -15.44 -0.19 -10.45
CA GLN A 136 -16.32 -0.43 -9.31
C GLN A 136 -15.97 -1.76 -8.62
N GLU A 137 -15.81 -1.70 -7.30
CA GLU A 137 -15.64 -2.86 -6.43
C GLU A 137 -17.01 -3.37 -5.98
N LEU A 138 -17.27 -4.65 -6.24
CA LEU A 138 -18.49 -5.36 -5.87
C LEU A 138 -18.38 -6.02 -4.50
N ALA A 139 -17.17 -6.43 -4.11
CA ALA A 139 -16.85 -6.95 -2.79
C ALA A 139 -15.43 -6.51 -2.41
N ARG A 140 -15.22 -6.22 -1.12
CA ARG A 140 -13.91 -5.84 -0.58
C ARG A 140 -13.85 -6.00 0.93
N ASP A 141 -12.64 -6.06 1.44
CA ASP A 141 -12.35 -6.02 2.87
C ASP A 141 -11.99 -4.59 3.35
N LEU A 142 -11.70 -4.47 4.65
CA LEU A 142 -11.23 -3.24 5.30
C LEU A 142 -9.90 -2.73 4.74
N LEU A 143 -9.07 -3.60 4.17
CA LEU A 143 -7.74 -3.24 3.72
C LEU A 143 -7.80 -2.63 2.31
N THR A 144 -7.80 -1.30 2.27
CA THR A 144 -7.71 -0.55 1.01
C THR A 144 -6.29 -0.60 0.46
N LEU A 145 -6.06 -1.38 -0.60
CA LEU A 145 -4.83 -1.31 -1.42
C LEU A 145 -5.16 -0.67 -2.77
N PRO A 146 -4.66 0.55 -3.07
CA PRO A 146 -4.88 1.21 -4.36
C PRO A 146 -4.34 0.44 -5.56
N ALA A 147 -3.25 -0.29 -5.33
CA ALA A 147 -2.59 -1.13 -6.32
C ALA A 147 -1.93 -2.31 -5.62
N LEU A 148 -1.66 -3.35 -6.41
CA LEU A 148 -0.93 -4.53 -5.97
C LEU A 148 -0.43 -5.35 -7.16
N SER A 149 0.57 -6.18 -6.91
CA SER A 149 1.03 -7.21 -7.81
C SER A 149 0.45 -8.58 -7.45
N GLN A 150 -0.26 -9.20 -8.39
CA GLN A 150 -0.86 -10.54 -8.24
C GLN A 150 -0.50 -11.40 -9.46
N ASP A 151 -0.03 -12.63 -9.25
CA ASP A 151 0.30 -13.56 -10.35
C ASP A 151 1.25 -12.97 -11.42
N ASP A 152 2.20 -12.13 -11.01
CA ASP A 152 3.14 -11.39 -11.89
C ASP A 152 2.47 -10.38 -12.83
N GLN A 153 1.26 -9.95 -12.47
CA GLN A 153 0.46 -8.91 -13.11
C GLN A 153 0.30 -7.73 -12.15
N VAL A 154 0.11 -6.54 -12.69
CA VAL A 154 -0.18 -5.33 -11.92
C VAL A 154 -1.69 -5.09 -11.92
N VAL A 155 -2.24 -4.79 -10.75
CA VAL A 155 -3.66 -4.51 -10.57
C VAL A 155 -3.82 -3.14 -9.94
N LEU A 156 -4.52 -2.22 -10.63
CA LEU A 156 -4.86 -0.88 -10.15
C LEU A 156 -6.35 -0.85 -9.79
N ARG A 157 -6.69 -0.57 -8.54
CA ARG A 157 -8.06 -0.49 -8.03
C ARG A 157 -8.50 0.97 -7.97
N THR A 158 -9.11 1.49 -9.04
CA THR A 158 -9.42 2.93 -9.20
C THR A 158 -10.32 3.46 -8.08
N GLN A 159 -11.38 2.74 -7.70
CA GLN A 159 -12.27 3.17 -6.61
C GLN A 159 -11.55 3.22 -5.25
N ALA A 160 -10.73 2.20 -4.94
CA ALA A 160 -9.91 2.16 -3.74
C ALA A 160 -8.86 3.29 -3.73
N ALA A 161 -8.20 3.53 -4.86
CA ALA A 161 -7.21 4.58 -5.04
C ALA A 161 -7.81 5.98 -4.86
N ARG A 162 -9.04 6.21 -5.34
CA ARG A 162 -9.77 7.46 -5.18
C ARG A 162 -10.04 7.79 -3.70
N MET A 163 -10.52 6.80 -2.93
CA MET A 163 -10.75 6.94 -1.49
C MET A 163 -9.44 7.20 -0.74
N PHE A 164 -8.43 6.37 -1.00
CA PHE A 164 -7.14 6.44 -0.33
C PHE A 164 -6.42 7.78 -0.56
N LEU A 165 -6.41 8.27 -1.81
CA LEU A 165 -5.82 9.57 -2.15
C LEU A 165 -6.50 10.72 -1.40
N TRP A 166 -7.83 10.70 -1.30
CA TRP A 166 -8.57 11.72 -0.57
C TRP A 166 -8.15 11.78 0.90
N ASP A 167 -8.06 10.62 1.56
CA ASP A 167 -7.63 10.53 2.95
C ASP A 167 -6.16 10.92 3.15
N GLN A 168 -5.27 10.53 2.23
CA GLN A 168 -3.87 10.96 2.25
C GLN A 168 -3.75 12.48 2.22
N ILE A 169 -4.55 13.17 1.40
CA ILE A 169 -4.57 14.63 1.35
C ILE A 169 -5.17 15.22 2.63
N ALA A 170 -6.29 14.66 3.10
CA ALA A 170 -7.00 15.17 4.27
C ALA A 170 -6.19 15.08 5.58
N TYR A 171 -5.43 14.00 5.75
CA TYR A 171 -4.65 13.71 6.96
C TYR A 171 -3.15 13.98 6.82
N MET A 172 -2.75 14.70 5.77
CA MET A 172 -1.36 14.98 5.48
C MET A 172 -0.66 15.79 6.59
N ALA A 173 0.57 15.41 6.92
CA ALA A 173 1.42 16.17 7.82
C ALA A 173 1.80 17.54 7.25
N ASN A 174 1.96 18.55 8.12
CA ASN A 174 2.34 19.91 7.69
C ASN A 174 3.64 19.96 6.88
N SER A 175 4.59 19.07 7.16
CA SER A 175 5.87 18.98 6.44
C SER A 175 5.73 18.56 4.97
N ALA A 176 4.64 17.90 4.59
CA ALA A 176 4.39 17.45 3.22
C ALA A 176 3.59 18.48 2.39
N ARG A 177 3.01 19.51 3.03
CA ARG A 177 2.21 20.54 2.35
C ARG A 177 2.93 21.29 1.24
N PRO A 178 4.22 21.68 1.37
CA PRO A 178 4.94 22.34 0.27
C PRO A 178 5.01 21.48 -0.99
N ALA A 179 5.30 20.18 -0.84
CA ALA A 179 5.33 19.24 -1.96
C ALA A 179 3.96 19.06 -2.61
N LEU A 180 2.90 18.97 -1.79
CA LEU A 180 1.53 18.89 -2.30
C LEU A 180 1.13 20.16 -3.07
N ALA A 181 1.44 21.34 -2.55
CA ALA A 181 1.16 22.61 -3.23
C ALA A 181 1.90 22.71 -4.57
N PHE A 182 3.18 22.31 -4.60
CA PHE A 182 3.96 22.23 -5.84
C PHE A 182 3.29 21.29 -6.86
N ALA A 183 2.89 20.09 -6.43
CA ALA A 183 2.24 19.11 -7.28
C ALA A 183 0.91 19.60 -7.84
N LEU A 184 0.05 20.20 -6.99
CA LEU A 184 -1.26 20.73 -7.37
C LEU A 184 -1.14 21.89 -8.36
N GLY A 185 -0.17 22.79 -8.15
CA GLY A 185 0.14 23.88 -9.07
C GLY A 185 0.52 23.36 -10.46
N ALA A 186 1.41 22.36 -10.52
CA ALA A 186 1.82 21.73 -11.77
C ALA A 186 0.71 20.90 -12.45
N CYS A 187 -0.13 20.23 -11.65
CA CYS A 187 -1.18 19.32 -12.13
C CYS A 187 -2.39 20.07 -12.69
N CYS A 188 -2.88 21.08 -11.98
CA CYS A 188 -4.19 21.67 -12.24
C CYS A 188 -4.27 23.18 -11.93
N GLY A 189 -3.13 23.84 -11.70
CA GLY A 189 -3.09 25.27 -11.41
C GLY A 189 -3.77 25.66 -10.09
N LEU A 190 -3.97 24.71 -9.18
CA LEU A 190 -4.56 24.97 -7.87
C LEU A 190 -3.52 25.62 -6.95
N PRO A 191 -3.74 26.87 -6.48
CA PRO A 191 -2.80 27.56 -5.60
C PRO A 191 -2.88 27.09 -4.15
N ASP A 192 -3.96 26.41 -3.77
CA ASP A 192 -4.19 25.91 -2.41
C ASP A 192 -4.90 24.55 -2.38
N THR A 193 -4.98 23.96 -1.18
CA THR A 193 -5.64 22.68 -0.90
C THR A 193 -7.09 22.87 -0.44
N SER A 194 -7.80 23.89 -0.94
CA SER A 194 -9.20 24.09 -0.56
C SER A 194 -10.05 22.87 -0.91
N ALA A 195 -10.95 22.48 0.00
CA ALA A 195 -11.77 21.28 -0.18
C ALA A 195 -12.58 21.30 -1.48
N ALA A 196 -13.08 22.47 -1.90
CA ALA A 196 -13.82 22.62 -3.15
C ALA A 196 -12.92 22.45 -4.39
N GLY A 197 -11.70 23.00 -4.37
CA GLY A 197 -10.72 22.82 -5.44
C GLY A 197 -10.30 21.37 -5.58
N LEU A 198 -9.94 20.72 -4.47
CA LEU A 198 -9.57 19.30 -4.44
C LEU A 198 -10.70 18.40 -4.97
N ARG A 199 -11.95 18.64 -4.58
CA ARG A 199 -13.10 17.87 -5.09
C ARG A 199 -13.25 17.99 -6.60
N ARG A 200 -13.13 19.21 -7.13
CA ARG A 200 -13.26 19.48 -8.58
C ARG A 200 -12.19 18.77 -9.40
N HIS A 201 -10.98 18.67 -8.87
CA HIS A 201 -9.82 18.14 -9.58
C HIS A 201 -9.40 16.73 -9.14
N LEU A 202 -10.18 16.07 -8.27
CA LEU A 202 -9.79 14.79 -7.68
C LEU A 202 -9.44 13.73 -8.74
N ASP A 203 -10.24 13.63 -9.81
CA ASP A 203 -9.99 12.66 -10.87
C ASP A 203 -8.72 12.96 -11.68
N THR A 204 -8.41 14.24 -11.90
CA THR A 204 -7.16 14.66 -12.54
C THR A 204 -5.96 14.34 -11.65
N ILE A 205 -6.05 14.65 -10.35
CA ILE A 205 -5.01 14.34 -9.36
C ILE A 205 -4.80 12.83 -9.27
N LEU A 206 -5.89 12.06 -9.22
CA LEU A 206 -5.87 10.60 -9.18
C LEU A 206 -5.19 10.02 -10.42
N GLN A 207 -5.52 10.51 -11.61
CA GLN A 207 -4.91 10.02 -12.86
C GLN A 207 -3.39 10.20 -12.86
N VAL A 208 -2.88 11.35 -12.38
CA VAL A 208 -1.44 11.58 -12.22
C VAL A 208 -0.87 10.60 -11.19
N HIS A 209 -1.48 10.52 -10.01
CA HIS A 209 -0.96 9.71 -8.91
C HIS A 209 -1.03 8.19 -9.18
N GLN A 210 -1.97 7.73 -10.00
CA GLN A 210 -2.02 6.34 -10.46
C GLN A 210 -0.77 5.92 -11.23
N THR A 211 -0.04 6.86 -11.83
CA THR A 211 1.27 6.58 -12.45
C THR A 211 2.29 6.18 -11.40
N THR A 212 2.26 6.78 -10.20
CA THR A 212 3.11 6.36 -9.07
C THR A 212 2.84 4.91 -8.72
N TYR A 213 1.57 4.55 -8.51
CA TYR A 213 1.18 3.18 -8.17
C TYR A 213 1.63 2.19 -9.25
N LEU A 214 1.31 2.46 -10.52
CA LEU A 214 1.70 1.59 -11.63
C LEU A 214 3.22 1.37 -11.68
N ARG A 215 4.00 2.44 -11.55
CA ARG A 215 5.46 2.36 -11.65
C ARG A 215 6.08 1.69 -10.43
N HIS A 216 5.50 1.87 -9.25
CA HIS A 216 5.91 1.19 -8.03
C HIS A 216 5.76 -0.33 -8.20
N GLU A 217 4.59 -0.80 -8.61
CA GLU A 217 4.33 -2.24 -8.81
C GLU A 217 5.24 -2.86 -9.88
N LEU A 218 5.48 -2.15 -10.99
CA LEU A 218 6.45 -2.59 -12.01
C LEU A 218 7.88 -2.68 -11.43
N GLY A 219 8.26 -1.69 -10.61
CA GLY A 219 9.54 -1.67 -9.88
C GLY A 219 9.70 -2.85 -8.92
N GLU A 220 8.65 -3.20 -8.19
CA GLU A 220 8.66 -4.33 -7.27
C GLU A 220 8.85 -5.68 -7.99
N LEU A 221 8.19 -5.85 -9.14
CA LEU A 221 8.28 -7.05 -9.99
C LEU A 221 9.64 -7.21 -10.67
N GLU A 222 10.32 -6.10 -10.98
CA GLU A 222 11.66 -6.11 -11.55
C GLU A 222 12.78 -6.25 -10.51
N ASP A 223 12.54 -5.87 -9.25
CA ASP A 223 13.56 -5.93 -8.21
C ASP A 223 14.13 -7.35 -8.03
N ARG A 224 15.46 -7.43 -8.02
CA ARG A 224 16.25 -8.65 -7.87
C ARG A 224 17.07 -8.69 -6.59
N VAL A 225 17.10 -7.59 -5.83
CA VAL A 225 17.86 -7.55 -4.57
C VAL A 225 17.15 -8.41 -3.52
N PHE A 226 15.82 -8.27 -3.41
CA PHE A 226 15.01 -9.21 -2.64
C PHE A 226 14.51 -10.36 -3.51
N GLU A 227 15.02 -11.57 -3.24
CA GLU A 227 14.40 -12.78 -3.75
C GLU A 227 13.01 -12.95 -3.10
N ARG A 228 11.98 -13.20 -3.93
CA ARG A 228 10.56 -13.15 -3.52
C ARG A 228 10.22 -14.13 -2.39
N ALA A 229 10.74 -15.36 -2.44
CA ALA A 229 10.47 -16.36 -1.41
C ALA A 229 11.13 -15.98 -0.08
N THR A 230 12.36 -15.47 -0.13
CA THR A 230 13.10 -14.98 1.04
C THR A 230 12.38 -13.80 1.68
N TRP A 231 11.98 -12.80 0.88
CA TRP A 231 11.23 -11.64 1.37
C TRP A 231 9.91 -12.05 2.06
N ARG A 232 9.13 -12.94 1.43
CA ARG A 232 7.89 -13.49 2.02
C ARG A 232 8.15 -14.20 3.34
N ARG A 233 9.23 -14.98 3.43
CA ARG A 233 9.61 -15.67 4.67
C ARG A 233 9.97 -14.69 5.77
N MET A 234 10.75 -13.65 5.47
CA MET A 234 11.09 -12.65 6.48
C MET A 234 9.85 -11.92 7.01
N LEU A 235 8.88 -11.60 6.15
CA LEU A 235 7.60 -11.04 6.60
C LEU A 235 6.81 -11.99 7.51
N ALA A 236 6.88 -13.30 7.22
CA ALA A 236 6.23 -14.33 8.03
C ALA A 236 6.94 -14.58 9.37
N ASP A 237 8.26 -14.42 9.41
CA ASP A 237 9.07 -14.62 10.62
C ASP A 237 9.01 -13.41 11.57
N PHE A 238 8.76 -12.20 11.04
CA PHE A 238 8.75 -10.96 11.81
C PHE A 238 7.46 -10.12 11.70
N PRO A 239 6.25 -10.71 11.73
CA PRO A 239 5.02 -9.96 11.56
C PRO A 239 4.82 -8.99 12.73
N HIS A 240 4.29 -7.80 12.45
CA HIS A 240 4.00 -6.76 13.46
C HIS A 240 5.23 -6.23 14.22
N THR A 241 6.43 -6.34 13.63
CA THR A 241 7.67 -5.83 14.24
C THR A 241 8.23 -4.62 13.48
N PRO A 242 9.14 -3.83 14.09
CA PRO A 242 9.93 -2.84 13.36
C PRO A 242 10.71 -3.45 12.17
N VAL A 243 11.05 -4.74 12.24
CA VAL A 243 11.73 -5.47 11.16
C VAL A 243 10.81 -5.62 9.95
N GLU A 244 9.52 -5.95 10.11
CA GLU A 244 8.55 -5.95 9.00
C GLU A 244 8.49 -4.56 8.33
N LEU A 245 8.40 -3.49 9.14
CA LEU A 245 8.37 -2.12 8.62
C LEU A 245 9.62 -1.76 7.82
N LEU A 246 10.81 -2.14 8.32
CA LEU A 246 12.08 -1.94 7.63
C LEU A 246 12.13 -2.69 6.30
N ILE A 247 11.78 -3.98 6.29
CA ILE A 247 11.85 -4.82 5.09
C ILE A 247 10.93 -4.30 4.00
N ARG A 248 9.70 -3.89 4.35
CA ARG A 248 8.78 -3.23 3.41
C ARG A 248 9.35 -1.93 2.89
N THR A 249 9.85 -1.06 3.78
CA THR A 249 10.48 0.21 3.38
C THR A 249 11.63 -0.01 2.39
N LEU A 250 12.52 -0.97 2.65
CA LEU A 250 13.64 -1.27 1.76
C LEU A 250 13.15 -1.76 0.39
N LYS A 251 12.13 -2.62 0.37
CA LYS A 251 11.52 -3.10 -0.87
C LYS A 251 10.89 -1.95 -1.66
N ASP A 252 10.12 -1.09 -1.00
CA ASP A 252 9.46 0.06 -1.61
C ASP A 252 10.48 1.02 -2.22
N VAL A 253 11.54 1.38 -1.47
CA VAL A 253 12.60 2.27 -1.99
C VAL A 253 13.34 1.65 -3.17
N LEU A 254 13.61 0.35 -3.15
CA LEU A 254 14.23 -0.34 -4.29
C LEU A 254 13.32 -0.34 -5.53
N ALA A 255 12.01 -0.47 -5.36
CA ALA A 255 11.05 -0.35 -6.44
C ALA A 255 10.96 1.10 -6.97
N ASP A 256 10.85 2.06 -6.05
CA ASP A 256 10.61 3.47 -6.36
C ASP A 256 11.79 4.13 -7.11
N THR A 257 13.00 3.69 -6.78
CA THR A 257 14.26 4.14 -7.39
C THR A 257 14.72 3.27 -8.57
N ALA A 258 13.96 2.24 -8.96
CA ALA A 258 14.31 1.40 -10.11
C ALA A 258 14.24 2.18 -11.43
N ALA A 259 14.90 1.66 -12.48
CA ALA A 259 14.85 2.27 -13.80
C ALA A 259 13.43 2.36 -14.37
N CYS A 260 12.59 1.37 -14.07
CA CYS A 260 11.16 1.33 -14.40
C CYS A 260 10.26 2.01 -13.33
N GLY A 261 10.84 2.38 -12.18
CA GLY A 261 10.14 2.93 -11.03
C GLY A 261 9.65 4.38 -11.21
N PRO A 262 8.82 4.88 -10.29
CA PRO A 262 8.17 6.19 -10.35
C PRO A 262 9.18 7.33 -10.52
N ILE A 263 10.24 7.38 -9.73
CA ILE A 263 11.16 8.53 -9.76
C ILE A 263 11.85 8.62 -11.12
N ALA A 264 12.38 7.51 -11.62
CA ALA A 264 13.04 7.48 -12.93
C ALA A 264 12.05 7.78 -14.07
N HIS A 265 10.79 7.35 -13.94
CA HIS A 265 9.74 7.69 -14.89
C HIS A 265 9.46 9.20 -14.93
N PHE A 266 9.20 9.82 -13.77
CA PHE A 266 8.91 11.25 -13.69
C PHE A 266 10.08 12.11 -14.15
N THR A 267 11.32 11.73 -13.82
CA THR A 267 12.53 12.41 -14.30
C THR A 267 12.64 12.37 -15.82
N ARG A 268 12.43 11.21 -16.46
CA ARG A 268 12.50 11.10 -17.92
C ARG A 268 11.40 11.89 -18.63
N GLN A 269 10.20 11.90 -18.07
CA GLN A 269 9.06 12.63 -18.64
C GLN A 269 9.04 14.12 -18.26
N ARG A 270 9.93 14.54 -17.35
CA ARG A 270 9.90 15.85 -16.72
C ARG A 270 8.54 16.18 -16.09
N ASP A 271 7.92 15.18 -15.48
CA ASP A 271 6.60 15.28 -14.86
C ASP A 271 6.70 15.83 -13.43
N LYS A 272 6.55 17.15 -13.30
CA LYS A 272 6.60 17.86 -12.02
C LYS A 272 5.46 17.45 -11.09
N ALA A 273 4.27 17.22 -11.64
CA ALA A 273 3.09 16.88 -10.84
C ALA A 273 3.26 15.48 -10.23
N GLY A 274 3.66 14.50 -11.05
CA GLY A 274 3.97 13.14 -10.61
C GLY A 274 5.05 13.09 -9.53
N LEU A 275 6.19 13.77 -9.76
CA LEU A 275 7.26 13.86 -8.76
C LEU A 275 6.78 14.54 -7.47
N GLY A 276 6.05 15.65 -7.59
CA GLY A 276 5.52 16.38 -6.44
C GLY A 276 4.55 15.55 -5.60
N PHE A 277 3.62 14.81 -6.22
CA PHE A 277 2.71 13.92 -5.50
C PHE A 277 3.47 12.76 -4.85
N TYR A 278 4.43 12.13 -5.56
CA TYR A 278 5.29 11.10 -4.97
C TYR A 278 5.98 11.62 -3.69
N MET A 279 6.59 12.80 -3.74
CA MET A 279 7.27 13.38 -2.58
C MET A 279 6.30 13.79 -1.47
N ALA A 280 5.12 14.32 -1.82
CA ALA A 280 4.09 14.70 -0.84
C ALA A 280 3.54 13.50 -0.06
N PHE A 281 3.41 12.35 -0.71
CA PHE A 281 2.89 11.13 -0.10
C PHE A 281 3.98 10.19 0.42
N SER A 282 5.26 10.53 0.22
CA SER A 282 6.39 9.81 0.82
C SER A 282 6.39 9.98 2.35
N GLY A 283 6.42 8.86 3.07
CA GLY A 283 6.31 8.84 4.53
C GLY A 283 6.99 7.63 5.16
N GLY A 284 6.64 7.35 6.41
CA GLY A 284 7.19 6.21 7.14
C GLY A 284 8.69 6.34 7.41
N LEU A 285 9.42 5.23 7.26
CA LEU A 285 10.87 5.18 7.50
C LEU A 285 11.69 5.77 6.35
N THR A 286 11.14 5.89 5.14
CA THR A 286 11.84 6.39 3.95
C THR A 286 12.55 7.73 4.18
N PRO A 287 11.88 8.81 4.64
CA PRO A 287 12.55 10.09 4.86
C PRO A 287 13.56 10.07 6.03
N LEU A 288 13.48 9.10 6.94
CA LEU A 288 14.42 8.94 8.05
C LEU A 288 15.70 8.22 7.60
N LEU A 289 15.56 7.22 6.72
CA LEU A 289 16.66 6.41 6.20
C LEU A 289 17.33 7.01 4.97
N PHE A 290 16.57 7.75 4.16
CA PHE A 290 16.95 8.20 2.81
C PHE A 290 16.53 9.67 2.58
N GLY A 291 16.98 10.56 3.46
CA GLY A 291 16.62 11.98 3.45
C GLY A 291 17.11 12.77 2.22
N GLU A 292 18.02 12.22 1.42
CA GLU A 292 18.58 12.85 0.22
C GLU A 292 17.51 13.18 -0.81
N LEU A 293 16.50 12.31 -0.98
CA LEU A 293 15.38 12.58 -1.89
C LEU A 293 14.61 13.83 -1.47
N LYS A 294 14.38 13.99 -0.17
CA LYS A 294 13.70 15.16 0.37
C LYS A 294 14.54 16.42 0.14
N THR A 295 15.81 16.40 0.51
CA THR A 295 16.71 17.55 0.33
C THR A 295 16.84 17.95 -1.14
N SER A 296 17.02 16.98 -2.04
CA SER A 296 17.09 17.27 -3.48
C SER A 296 15.76 17.76 -4.05
N PHE A 297 14.63 17.27 -3.55
CA PHE A 297 13.33 17.79 -3.96
C PHE A 297 13.08 19.23 -3.49
N GLU A 298 13.53 19.59 -2.28
CA GLU A 298 13.46 20.97 -1.77
C GLU A 298 14.24 21.94 -2.67
N THR A 299 15.42 21.56 -3.15
CA THR A 299 16.17 22.33 -4.14
C THR A 299 15.48 22.34 -5.51
N PHE A 300 15.00 21.19 -5.98
CA PHE A 300 14.31 21.05 -7.25
C PHE A 300 13.07 21.93 -7.37
N MET A 301 12.31 22.13 -6.29
CA MET A 301 11.15 23.05 -6.30
C MET A 301 11.52 24.50 -6.68
N GLN A 302 12.80 24.88 -6.57
CA GLN A 302 13.30 26.20 -6.93
C GLN A 302 14.07 26.22 -8.26
N THR A 303 14.80 25.14 -8.55
CA THR A 303 15.75 25.09 -9.69
C THR A 303 15.21 24.35 -10.91
N GLU A 304 14.25 23.44 -10.68
CA GLU A 304 13.77 22.47 -11.66
C GLU A 304 14.88 21.62 -12.33
N ASP A 305 16.03 21.46 -11.64
CA ASP A 305 17.14 20.66 -12.14
C ASP A 305 16.89 19.16 -11.93
N TRP A 306 16.37 18.52 -12.97
CA TRP A 306 16.13 17.07 -13.02
C TRP A 306 17.37 16.22 -12.76
N ASN A 307 18.58 16.72 -13.02
CA ASN A 307 19.81 15.96 -12.75
C ASN A 307 20.06 15.79 -11.25
N GLU A 308 19.56 16.70 -10.41
CA GLU A 308 19.66 16.56 -8.95
C GLU A 308 18.80 15.41 -8.44
N ILE A 309 17.57 15.29 -8.95
CA ILE A 309 16.66 14.21 -8.61
C ILE A 309 17.22 12.85 -9.07
N ASP A 310 17.78 12.79 -10.28
CA ASP A 310 18.37 11.55 -10.80
C ASP A 310 19.58 11.06 -9.97
N ARG A 311 20.46 12.00 -9.57
CA ARG A 311 21.59 11.71 -8.66
C ARG A 311 21.12 11.26 -7.28
N ALA A 312 20.09 11.92 -6.73
CA ALA A 312 19.53 11.56 -5.43
C ALA A 312 18.90 10.16 -5.47
N ALA A 313 18.10 9.86 -6.50
CA ALA A 313 17.51 8.54 -6.70
C ALA A 313 18.56 7.44 -6.82
N SER A 314 19.63 7.69 -7.59
CA SER A 314 20.75 6.75 -7.74
C SER A 314 21.48 6.50 -6.41
N THR A 315 21.71 7.57 -5.64
CA THR A 315 22.35 7.50 -4.31
C THR A 315 21.49 6.70 -3.34
N VAL A 316 20.20 7.01 -3.26
CA VAL A 316 19.25 6.32 -2.38
C VAL A 316 19.11 4.85 -2.77
N ARG A 317 19.02 4.53 -4.07
CA ARG A 317 19.01 3.14 -4.55
C ARG A 317 20.22 2.37 -4.05
N HIS A 318 21.41 2.95 -4.18
CA HIS A 318 22.64 2.30 -3.73
C HIS A 318 22.68 2.06 -2.21
N LYS A 319 22.22 3.05 -1.43
CA LYS A 319 22.10 2.92 0.03
C LYS A 319 21.07 1.86 0.43
N ALA A 320 19.91 1.84 -0.21
CA ALA A 320 18.86 0.86 0.05
C ALA A 320 19.32 -0.56 -0.31
N ALA A 321 20.01 -0.74 -1.44
CA ALA A 321 20.57 -2.03 -1.83
C ALA A 321 21.64 -2.52 -0.84
N THR A 322 22.53 -1.64 -0.41
CA THR A 322 23.55 -1.96 0.60
C THR A 322 22.90 -2.39 1.92
N TYR A 323 21.92 -1.63 2.41
CA TYR A 323 21.24 -1.95 3.66
C TYR A 323 20.40 -3.24 3.55
N THR A 324 19.77 -3.47 2.40
CA THR A 324 19.07 -4.72 2.12
C THR A 324 20.01 -5.92 2.23
N ASN A 325 21.20 -5.85 1.63
CA ASN A 325 22.18 -6.92 1.70
C ASN A 325 22.69 -7.18 3.13
N GLU A 326 22.86 -6.14 3.94
CA GLU A 326 23.18 -6.26 5.36
C GLU A 326 22.09 -7.00 6.13
N VAL A 327 20.83 -6.60 5.97
CA VAL A 327 19.68 -7.26 6.61
C VAL A 327 19.55 -8.72 6.17
N LEU A 328 19.73 -9.01 4.88
CA LEU A 328 19.71 -10.38 4.35
C LEU A 328 20.85 -11.23 4.93
N ALA A 329 22.05 -10.65 5.12
CA ALA A 329 23.18 -11.35 5.72
C ALA A 329 22.91 -11.71 7.19
N ILE A 330 22.34 -10.78 7.97
CA ILE A 330 21.92 -11.02 9.37
C ILE A 330 20.87 -12.13 9.41
N TYR A 331 19.83 -12.02 8.59
CA TYR A 331 18.76 -13.01 8.53
C TYR A 331 19.27 -14.41 8.13
N ALA A 332 20.15 -14.51 7.12
CA ALA A 332 20.73 -15.77 6.71
C ALA A 332 21.61 -16.41 7.81
N ALA A 333 22.35 -15.61 8.57
CA ALA A 333 23.13 -16.08 9.72
C ALA A 333 22.24 -16.56 10.87
N GLY A 334 21.14 -15.86 11.12
CA GLY A 334 20.10 -16.21 12.07
C GLY A 334 19.41 -17.52 11.77
N ASN A 335 18.98 -17.71 10.52
CA ASN A 335 18.28 -18.91 10.07
C ASN A 335 19.17 -20.18 10.21
N ARG A 336 20.48 -20.06 9.97
CA ARG A 336 21.44 -21.17 10.20
C ARG A 336 21.53 -21.60 11.67
N LYS A 337 21.29 -20.66 12.60
CA LYS A 337 21.32 -20.89 14.04
C LYS A 337 19.94 -21.21 14.63
N GLN A 338 18.87 -21.15 13.82
CA GLN A 338 17.48 -21.31 14.24
C GLN A 338 17.07 -20.38 15.40
N ASP A 339 17.61 -19.16 15.43
CA ASP A 339 17.36 -18.19 16.49
C ASP A 339 16.74 -16.90 15.92
N LEU A 340 15.43 -16.94 15.70
CA LEU A 340 14.68 -15.79 15.16
C LEU A 340 14.66 -14.60 16.14
N SER A 341 14.67 -14.84 17.46
CA SER A 341 14.61 -13.76 18.44
C SER A 341 15.90 -12.92 18.43
N SER A 342 17.06 -13.56 18.43
CA SER A 342 18.33 -12.83 18.31
C SER A 342 18.50 -12.20 16.93
N THR A 343 17.97 -12.84 15.89
CA THR A 343 17.96 -12.28 14.53
C THR A 343 17.15 -10.99 14.45
N GLN A 344 15.95 -10.99 15.01
CA GLN A 344 15.10 -9.80 15.08
C GLN A 344 15.85 -8.66 15.80
N LYS A 345 16.40 -8.92 16.98
CA LYS A 345 17.16 -7.91 17.75
C LYS A 345 18.35 -7.36 16.98
N ALA A 346 19.08 -8.21 16.26
CA ALA A 346 20.22 -7.79 15.45
C ALA A 346 19.79 -6.88 14.29
N ILE A 347 18.65 -7.16 13.64
CA ILE A 347 18.10 -6.28 12.59
C ILE A 347 17.51 -5.00 13.21
N GLU A 348 16.91 -5.04 14.39
CA GLU A 348 16.45 -3.84 15.08
C GLU A 348 17.63 -2.94 15.48
N GLU A 349 18.77 -3.50 15.87
CA GLU A 349 19.98 -2.74 16.21
C GLU A 349 20.44 -1.86 15.04
N THR A 350 20.34 -2.34 13.79
CA THR A 350 20.72 -1.55 12.62
C THR A 350 19.85 -0.30 12.43
N LEU A 351 18.62 -0.28 12.97
CA LEU A 351 17.74 0.91 13.01
C LEU A 351 18.20 1.92 14.07
N TYR A 352 18.71 1.46 15.22
CA TYR A 352 19.26 2.32 16.26
C TYR A 352 20.57 2.97 15.82
N GLU A 353 21.47 2.21 15.19
CA GLU A 353 22.74 2.71 14.65
C GLU A 353 22.54 3.81 13.60
N ARG A 354 21.43 3.73 12.85
CA ARG A 354 21.02 4.73 11.85
C ARG A 354 20.20 5.87 12.42
N GLY A 355 20.01 5.93 13.74
CA GLY A 355 19.29 7.00 14.44
C GLY A 355 17.78 7.04 14.17
N VAL A 356 17.22 5.99 13.57
CA VAL A 356 15.78 5.89 13.27
C VAL A 356 14.99 5.61 14.55
N MET A 357 15.51 4.73 15.40
CA MET A 357 14.95 4.43 16.71
C MET A 357 15.81 5.05 17.81
N LYS A 358 15.19 5.53 18.88
CA LYS A 358 15.89 6.04 20.07
C LYS A 358 15.92 4.96 21.14
N ARG A 359 17.09 4.71 21.72
CA ARG A 359 17.19 3.89 22.93
C ARG A 359 16.44 4.60 24.06
N LYS A 360 15.64 3.86 24.83
CA LYS A 360 15.07 4.42 26.07
C LYS A 360 16.25 4.86 26.95
N PRO A 361 16.22 6.04 27.57
CA PRO A 361 17.23 6.39 28.56
C PRO A 361 17.22 5.31 29.65
N GLU A 362 18.39 4.77 29.97
CA GLU A 362 18.54 3.93 31.15
C GLU A 362 18.10 4.77 32.35
N ILE A 363 17.01 4.36 32.99
CA ILE A 363 16.65 4.89 34.30
C ILE A 363 17.73 4.34 35.23
N THR A 364 18.79 5.11 35.45
CA THR A 364 19.70 4.86 36.55
C THR A 364 18.86 4.96 37.80
N ALA A 365 18.58 3.80 38.40
CA ALA A 365 18.05 3.73 39.75
C ALA A 365 19.11 4.33 40.68
N GLU A 366 19.01 5.63 40.94
CA GLU A 366 19.57 6.20 42.15
C GLU A 366 18.78 5.55 43.31
N ALA A 367 19.42 4.55 43.91
CA ALA A 367 19.01 3.94 45.16
C ALA A 367 19.30 4.94 46.32
N PRO A 368 18.61 4.77 47.46
CA PRO A 368 17.84 5.78 48.18
C PRO A 368 18.62 6.91 48.87
#